data_AF-A0A023H3E4-F1
#
_entry.id   AF-A0A023H3E4-F1
#
_cell.length_a   1.000
_cell.length_b   1.000
_cell.length_c   1.000
_cell.angle_alpha   90.00
_cell.angle_beta   90.00
_cell.angle_gamma   90.00
#
_symmetry.space_group_name_H-M   'P 1'
#
loop_
_entity.id
_entity.type
_entity.pdbx_description
1 polymer ?
#
loop_
_entity_poly.entity_id
_entity_poly.type
_entity_poly.pdbx_seq_one_letter_code
_entity_poly.pdbx_strand_id
1 'polypeptide(L)' 'NAMANHGIFPRDGRNITFKQMSIAVRDHYNFAPTFSWFVPNTMARILGRDYATGILDLSDVDVHNGIEHDA' A
#
# COMPACT_ATOMS: atom_id res chain seq x y z
N ASN A 1 -2.48 -6.86 4.70
CA ASN A 1 -3.00 -8.19 5.09
C ASN A 1 -4.49 -8.22 5.41
N ALA A 2 -4.98 -7.54 6.44
CA ALA A 2 -6.41 -7.61 6.79
C ALA A 2 -7.37 -7.27 5.62
N MET A 3 -7.15 -6.18 4.89
CA MET A 3 -7.96 -5.85 3.69
C MET A 3 -7.96 -6.96 2.62
N ALA A 4 -6.84 -7.65 2.38
CA ALA A 4 -6.79 -8.79 1.44
C ALA A 4 -7.57 -10.01 1.99
N ASN A 5 -7.44 -10.30 3.29
CA ASN A 5 -8.18 -11.38 3.94
C ASN A 5 -9.70 -11.16 3.90
N HIS A 6 -10.14 -9.90 3.94
CA HIS A 6 -11.54 -9.51 3.82
C HIS A 6 -12.01 -9.26 2.37
N GLY A 7 -11.14 -9.49 1.37
CA GLY A 7 -11.50 -9.34 -0.04
C GLY A 7 -11.66 -7.89 -0.52
N ILE A 8 -11.20 -6.91 0.27
CA ILE A 8 -11.11 -5.49 -0.13
C ILE A 8 -9.97 -5.31 -1.15
N PHE A 9 -8.84 -5.99 -0.91
CA PHE A 9 -7.81 -6.20 -1.92
C PHE A 9 -7.91 -7.62 -2.50
N PRO A 10 -7.30 -7.89 -3.67
CA PRO A 10 -7.12 -9.25 -4.15
C PRO A 10 -6.58 -10.17 -3.04
N ARG A 11 -7.19 -11.35 -2.90
CA ARG A 11 -6.90 -12.27 -1.80
C ARG A 11 -5.48 -12.82 -1.83
N ASP A 12 -4.86 -12.84 -3.00
CA ASP A 12 -3.46 -13.22 -3.20
C ASP A 12 -2.49 -12.06 -2.92
N GLY A 13 -3.00 -10.86 -2.63
CA GLY A 13 -2.21 -9.68 -2.28
C GLY A 13 -1.45 -9.07 -3.45
N ARG A 14 -1.84 -9.34 -4.71
CA ARG A 14 -1.13 -8.87 -5.89
C ARG A 14 -1.90 -7.86 -6.72
N ASN A 15 -1.17 -7.13 -7.56
CA ASN A 15 -1.70 -6.23 -8.58
C ASN A 15 -2.56 -5.09 -8.02
N ILE A 16 -2.12 -4.48 -6.91
CA ILE A 16 -2.82 -3.37 -6.25
C ILE A 16 -2.16 -2.05 -6.70
N THR A 17 -2.90 -1.12 -7.27
CA THR A 17 -2.34 0.22 -7.53
C THR A 17 -2.16 0.99 -6.21
N PHE A 18 -1.15 1.85 -6.13
CA PHE A 18 -0.97 2.70 -4.95
C PHE A 18 -2.20 3.58 -4.64
N LYS A 19 -2.93 4.02 -5.68
CA LYS A 19 -4.20 4.76 -5.50
C LYS A 19 -5.28 3.90 -4.86
N GLN A 20 -5.46 2.65 -5.31
CA GLN A 20 -6.41 1.72 -4.71
C GLN A 20 -6.08 1.51 -3.23
N MET A 21 -4.79 1.40 -2.89
CA MET A 21 -4.38 1.30 -1.50
C MET A 21 -4.77 2.55 -0.69
N SER A 22 -4.47 3.75 -1.18
CA SER A 22 -4.82 5.01 -0.51
C SER A 22 -6.33 5.16 -0.27
N ILE A 23 -7.14 4.79 -1.26
CA ILE A 23 -8.60 4.85 -1.15
C ILE A 23 -9.12 3.82 -0.15
N ALA A 24 -8.69 2.56 -0.28
CA ALA A 24 -9.18 1.49 0.58
C ALA A 24 -8.84 1.70 2.06
N VAL A 25 -7.63 2.17 2.38
CA VAL A 25 -7.22 2.47 3.76
C VAL A 25 -8.11 3.54 4.38
N ARG A 26 -8.38 4.62 3.63
CA ARG A 26 -9.27 5.69 4.07
C ARG A 26 -10.69 5.15 4.30
N ASP A 27 -11.25 4.47 3.32
CA ASP A 27 -12.66 4.11 3.30
C ASP A 27 -13.00 2.99 4.29
N HIS A 28 -12.08 2.05 4.52
CA HIS A 28 -12.34 0.88 5.36
C HIS A 28 -11.79 0.99 6.79
N TYR A 29 -10.81 1.87 7.03
CA TYR A 29 -10.24 2.08 8.36
C TYR A 29 -10.45 3.48 8.92
N ASN A 30 -11.13 4.37 8.19
CA ASN A 30 -11.34 5.76 8.61
C ASN A 30 -10.02 6.50 8.90
N PHE A 31 -9.00 6.18 8.12
CA PHE A 31 -7.71 6.86 8.22
C PHE A 31 -7.79 8.25 7.58
N ALA A 32 -7.05 9.20 8.15
CA ALA A 32 -6.98 10.55 7.59
C ALA A 32 -6.51 10.52 6.12
N PRO A 33 -7.09 11.35 5.23
CA PRO A 33 -6.71 11.36 3.81
C PRO A 33 -5.22 11.64 3.58
N THR A 34 -4.62 12.50 4.42
CA THR A 34 -3.20 12.85 4.35
C THR A 34 -2.30 11.64 4.55
N PHE A 35 -2.57 10.84 5.60
CA PHE A 35 -1.77 9.66 5.90
C PHE A 35 -2.03 8.52 4.90
N SER A 36 -3.29 8.38 4.47
CA SER A 36 -3.69 7.39 3.47
C SER A 36 -3.00 7.61 2.12
N TRP A 37 -2.64 8.86 1.78
CA TRP A 37 -1.81 9.17 0.61
C TRP A 37 -0.31 9.05 0.90
N PHE A 38 0.15 9.57 2.04
CA PHE A 38 1.57 9.68 2.36
C PHE A 38 2.29 8.32 2.39
N VAL A 39 1.68 7.31 3.02
CA VAL A 39 2.33 5.99 3.16
C VAL A 39 2.47 5.28 1.81
N PRO A 40 1.40 5.10 1.01
CA PRO A 40 1.54 4.45 -0.31
C PRO A 40 2.42 5.26 -1.28
N ASN A 41 2.40 6.60 -1.22
CA ASN A 41 3.30 7.43 -2.01
C ASN A 41 4.77 7.26 -1.62
N THR A 42 5.06 7.17 -0.31
CA THR A 42 6.42 6.89 0.17
C THR A 42 6.89 5.51 -0.29
N MET A 43 6.03 4.50 -0.20
CA MET A 43 6.34 3.16 -0.70
C MET A 43 6.64 3.15 -2.20
N ALA A 44 5.82 3.84 -3.01
CA ALA A 44 6.07 3.96 -4.45
C ALA A 44 7.47 4.53 -4.74
N ARG A 45 7.87 5.57 -4.00
CA ARG A 45 9.20 6.19 -4.13
C ARG A 45 10.34 5.24 -3.73
N ILE A 46 10.18 4.49 -2.64
CA ILE A 46 11.17 3.49 -2.18
C ILE A 46 11.37 2.42 -3.25
N LEU A 47 10.28 1.96 -3.87
CA LEU A 47 10.31 0.93 -4.91
C LEU A 47 10.71 1.47 -6.29
N GLY A 48 10.95 2.78 -6.43
CA GLY A 48 11.26 3.42 -7.72
C GLY A 48 10.10 3.36 -8.72
N ARG A 49 8.85 3.32 -8.22
CA ARG A 49 7.62 3.21 -9.02
C ARG A 49 6.86 4.53 -9.01
N ASP A 50 6.10 4.78 -10.06
CA ASP A 50 5.19 5.92 -10.12
C ASP A 50 3.95 5.67 -9.24
N TYR A 51 3.56 6.64 -8.41
CA TYR A 51 2.37 6.51 -7.57
C TYR A 51 1.09 6.41 -8.41
N ALA A 52 1.03 7.07 -9.56
CA ALA A 52 -0.20 7.18 -10.32
C ALA A 52 -0.53 5.92 -11.14
N THR A 53 0.48 5.17 -11.57
CA THR A 53 0.38 4.04 -12.49
C THR A 53 1.04 2.77 -11.97
N GLY A 54 1.88 2.88 -10.94
CA GLY A 54 2.61 1.77 -10.36
C GLY A 54 1.69 0.78 -9.64
N ILE A 55 2.15 -0.46 -9.67
CA ILE A 55 1.54 -1.60 -9.00
C ILE A 55 2.35 -1.93 -7.75
N LEU A 56 1.66 -2.46 -6.76
CA LEU A 56 2.15 -2.96 -5.49
C LEU A 56 1.60 -4.37 -5.28
N ASP A 57 2.50 -5.29 -4.96
CA ASP A 57 2.17 -6.54 -4.30
C ASP A 57 2.43 -6.39 -2.80
N LEU A 58 1.66 -7.04 -1.94
CA LEU A 58 1.83 -6.90 -0.48
C LEU A 58 3.22 -7.33 -0.01
N SER A 59 3.89 -8.24 -0.72
CA SER A 59 5.28 -8.64 -0.44
C SER A 59 6.31 -7.57 -0.76
N ASP A 60 5.98 -6.55 -1.57
CA ASP A 60 6.90 -5.42 -1.78
C ASP A 60 7.08 -4.58 -0.50
N VAL A 61 6.16 -4.72 0.48
CA VAL A 61 6.27 -4.04 1.78
C VAL A 61 7.44 -4.59 2.61
N ASP A 62 7.88 -5.82 2.33
CA ASP A 62 8.92 -6.54 3.06
C ASP A 62 10.35 -6.15 2.62
N VAL A 63 10.51 -5.12 1.77
CA VAL A 63 11.84 -4.60 1.40
C VAL A 63 12.52 -4.02 2.63
N HIS A 64 13.63 -4.66 3.03
CA HIS A 64 14.38 -4.28 4.22
C HIS A 64 14.98 -2.87 4.10
N ASN A 65 14.88 -2.10 5.18
CA ASN A 65 15.20 -0.66 5.24
C ASN A 65 14.38 0.20 4.25
N GLY A 66 13.21 -0.29 3.85
CA GLY A 66 12.20 0.47 3.11
C GLY A 66 11.21 1.11 4.07
N ILE A 67 9.99 0.57 4.09
CA ILE A 67 9.05 0.82 5.19
C ILE A 67 9.28 -0.20 6.31
N GLU A 68 9.64 -1.44 5.97
CA GLU A 68 10.14 -2.44 6.91
C GLU A 68 11.49 -1.98 7.49
N HIS A 69 11.62 -2.06 8.81
CA HIS A 69 12.78 -1.61 9.58
C HIS A 69 12.91 -2.39 10.90
N ASP A 70 14.14 -2.45 11.43
CA ASP A 70 14.43 -2.98 12.77
C ASP A 70 13.84 -2.07 13.87
N ALA A 71 13.57 -2.64 15.04
CA ALA A 71 12.95 -1.94 16.18
C ALA A 71 13.91 -1.05 17.00
#